data_AF-A0A0F9EG97-F1
#
_entry.id   AF-A0A0F9EG97-F1
#
_cell.length_a   1.000
_cell.length_b   1.000
_cell.length_c   1.000
_cell.angle_alpha   90.00
_cell.angle_beta   90.00
_cell.angle_gamma   90.00
#
_symmetry.space_group_name_H-M   'P 1'
#
loop_
_entity.id
_entity.type
_entity.pdbx_description
1 polymer ?
#
loop_
_entity_poly.entity_id
_entity_poly.type
_entity_poly.pdbx_seq_one_letter_code
_entity_poly.pdbx_strand_id
1 'polypeptide(L)'
;GGVFCTTCFETRPEQLTREQYLEVLHKIRDRIASGTAVGLDDSNTIGYKHTHCAWGVCTDSAKVWSRPEYHIWPMYFKEDGRVAPLHRPSKCPLDARKKGAMLGCFYKCLAFQPPKGFVLTRDHTLQLYNTEIEKLKRKGGKQ
;
A
#
# COMPACT_ATOMS: atom_id res chain seq x y z
N GLY A 1 22.38 -20.44 7.12
CA GLY A 1 21.10 -21.00 6.65
C GLY A 1 20.08 -20.79 7.74
N GLY A 2 19.17 -19.83 7.56
CA GLY A 2 18.11 -19.59 8.55
C GLY A 2 17.12 -20.75 8.51
N VAL A 3 16.87 -21.36 9.67
CA VAL A 3 15.86 -22.39 9.83
C VAL A 3 14.49 -21.75 9.61
N PHE A 4 13.99 -21.80 8.38
CA PHE A 4 12.60 -21.47 8.10
C PHE A 4 11.73 -22.57 8.71
N CYS A 5 11.16 -22.31 9.88
CA CYS A 5 10.16 -23.17 10.47
C CYS A 5 8.98 -23.28 9.49
N THR A 6 8.78 -24.46 8.91
CA THR A 6 7.69 -24.80 7.98
C THR A 6 6.32 -24.48 8.59
N THR A 7 6.16 -24.70 9.89
CA THR A 7 4.95 -24.34 10.65
C THR A 7 4.67 -22.83 10.68
N CYS A 8 5.72 -21.99 10.68
CA CYS A 8 5.59 -20.53 10.59
C CYS A 8 5.34 -20.03 9.16
N PHE A 9 5.51 -20.87 8.13
CA PHE A 9 5.20 -20.52 6.74
C PHE A 9 3.74 -20.85 6.40
N GLU A 10 3.24 -22.00 6.88
CA GLU A 10 1.88 -22.49 6.60
C GLU A 10 0.76 -21.73 7.32
N THR A 11 1.07 -20.97 8.37
CA THR A 11 0.09 -20.25 9.21
C THR A 11 0.08 -18.73 9.00
N ARG A 12 0.88 -18.20 8.07
CA ARG A 12 0.95 -16.75 7.86
C ARG A 12 -0.25 -16.24 7.07
N PRO A 13 -0.88 -15.15 7.53
CA PRO A 13 -1.91 -14.50 6.73
C PRO A 13 -1.26 -13.94 5.47
N GLU A 14 -1.82 -14.26 4.30
CA GLU A 14 -1.38 -13.67 3.03
C GLU A 14 -1.88 -12.23 2.87
N GLN A 15 -2.88 -11.85 3.66
CA GLN A 15 -3.56 -10.56 3.59
C GLN A 15 -3.55 -9.85 4.95
N LEU A 16 -3.43 -8.52 4.92
CA LEU A 16 -3.70 -7.68 6.07
C LEU A 16 -5.14 -7.88 6.54
N THR A 17 -5.34 -7.91 7.86
CA THR A 17 -6.69 -7.72 8.39
C THR A 17 -7.19 -6.32 8.05
N ARG A 18 -8.49 -6.11 8.21
CA ARG A 18 -9.09 -4.80 7.98
C ARG A 18 -8.49 -3.72 8.88
N GLU A 19 -8.25 -4.05 10.14
CA GLU A 19 -7.70 -3.15 11.16
C GLU A 19 -6.26 -2.78 10.80
N GLN A 20 -5.46 -3.77 10.38
CA GLN A 20 -4.10 -3.55 9.90
C GLN A 20 -4.09 -2.68 8.64
N TYR A 21 -5.01 -2.93 7.70
CA TYR A 21 -5.15 -2.10 6.52
C TYR A 21 -5.55 -0.66 6.86
N LEU A 22 -6.47 -0.48 7.82
CA LEU A 22 -6.88 0.83 8.32
C LEU A 22 -5.69 1.58 8.95
N GLU A 23 -4.88 0.90 9.77
CA GLU A 23 -3.66 1.47 10.35
C GLU A 23 -2.69 1.96 9.27
N VAL A 24 -2.48 1.16 8.21
CA VAL A 24 -1.64 1.52 7.05
C VAL A 24 -2.18 2.77 6.35
N LEU A 25 -3.50 2.84 6.11
CA LEU A 25 -4.11 4.01 5.49
C LEU A 25 -3.92 5.28 6.32
N HIS A 26 -4.05 5.19 7.65
CA HIS A 26 -3.78 6.30 8.55
C HIS A 26 -2.32 6.76 8.46
N LYS A 27 -1.35 5.83 8.51
CA LYS A 27 0.08 6.17 8.40
C LYS A 27 0.41 6.87 7.09
N ILE A 28 -0.16 6.44 5.97
CA ILE A 28 0.09 7.09 4.68
C ILE A 28 -0.56 8.47 4.64
N ARG A 29 -1.83 8.58 5.08
CA ARG A 29 -2.54 9.87 5.18
C ARG A 29 -1.74 10.88 6.02
N ASP A 30 -1.28 10.48 7.21
CA ASP A 30 -0.55 11.36 8.12
C ASP A 30 0.79 11.82 7.53
N ARG A 31 1.48 10.95 6.79
CA ARG A 31 2.69 11.32 6.04
C ARG A 31 2.42 12.33 4.93
N ILE A 32 1.33 12.16 4.19
CA ILE A 32 0.93 13.10 3.14
C ILE A 32 0.60 14.46 3.77
N ALA A 33 -0.14 14.45 4.88
CA ALA A 33 -0.51 15.64 5.64
C ALA A 33 0.71 16.36 6.23
N SER A 34 1.74 15.62 6.67
CA SER A 34 3.00 16.20 7.16
C SER A 34 3.93 16.74 6.07
N GLY A 35 3.49 16.76 4.82
CA GLY A 35 4.20 17.39 3.72
C GLY A 35 5.04 16.46 2.85
N THR A 36 4.97 15.14 3.03
CA THR A 36 5.66 14.18 2.15
C THR A 36 5.35 14.48 0.68
N ALA A 37 6.38 14.71 -0.13
CA ALA A 37 6.21 14.96 -1.56
C ALA A 37 5.69 13.71 -2.29
N VAL A 38 5.08 13.91 -3.47
CA VAL A 38 4.75 12.80 -4.37
C VAL A 38 6.07 12.23 -4.89
N GLY A 39 6.53 11.12 -4.32
CA GLY A 39 7.63 10.34 -4.88
C GLY A 39 7.07 9.22 -5.76
N LEU A 40 7.53 9.15 -7.01
CA LEU A 40 7.18 8.09 -7.96
C LEU A 40 8.46 7.46 -8.49
N ASP A 41 8.48 6.14 -8.55
CA ASP A 41 9.54 5.38 -9.21
C ASP A 41 8.89 4.27 -10.03
N ASP A 42 9.26 4.16 -11.30
CA ASP A 42 8.84 3.07 -12.19
C ASP A 42 10.09 2.57 -12.92
N SER A 43 10.64 1.47 -12.42
CA SER A 43 11.89 0.91 -12.95
C SER A 43 11.65 0.26 -14.30
N ASN A 44 12.43 0.71 -15.29
CA ASN A 44 12.51 0.11 -16.61
C ASN A 44 13.63 -0.94 -16.73
N THR A 45 14.30 -1.28 -15.62
CA THR A 45 15.39 -2.26 -15.62
C THR A 45 14.86 -3.66 -15.90
N ILE A 46 15.35 -4.27 -16.98
CA ILE A 46 15.02 -5.65 -17.36
C ILE A 46 15.42 -6.60 -16.22
N GLY A 47 14.48 -7.43 -15.76
CA GLY A 47 14.68 -8.33 -14.63
C GLY A 47 14.48 -7.72 -13.25
N TYR A 48 14.34 -6.39 -13.13
CA TYR A 48 14.11 -5.68 -11.87
C TYR A 48 13.04 -4.60 -12.03
N LYS A 49 11.79 -5.06 -12.27
CA LYS A 49 10.64 -4.18 -12.39
C LYS A 49 10.01 -3.93 -11.02
N HIS A 50 10.20 -2.73 -10.49
CA HIS A 50 9.47 -2.25 -9.31
C HIS A 50 8.79 -0.92 -9.63
N THR A 51 7.63 -0.72 -9.02
CA THR A 51 6.83 0.49 -9.17
C THR A 51 6.47 0.98 -7.76
N HIS A 52 6.89 2.19 -7.40
CA HIS A 52 6.70 2.78 -6.09
C HIS A 52 5.95 4.11 -6.17
N CYS A 53 5.04 4.33 -5.22
CA CYS A 53 4.43 5.64 -5.01
C CYS A 53 4.44 5.96 -3.52
N ALA A 54 5.07 7.07 -3.13
CA ALA A 54 5.16 7.51 -1.74
C ALA A 54 3.79 7.84 -1.11
N TRP A 55 2.80 8.18 -1.95
CA TRP A 55 1.42 8.43 -1.54
C TRP A 55 0.52 7.20 -1.71
N GLY A 56 1.03 6.10 -2.26
CA GLY A 56 0.30 4.87 -2.50
C GLY A 56 0.56 3.82 -1.44
N VAL A 57 -0.31 2.81 -1.40
CA VAL A 57 -0.09 1.59 -0.59
C VAL A 57 1.05 0.72 -1.17
N CYS A 58 1.62 1.06 -2.33
CA CYS A 58 2.84 0.43 -2.84
C CYS A 58 4.14 1.12 -2.35
N THR A 59 4.05 2.09 -1.42
CA THR A 59 5.25 2.65 -0.80
C THR A 59 6.09 1.57 -0.12
N ASP A 60 7.40 1.71 -0.16
CA ASP A 60 8.39 0.87 0.53
C ASP A 60 8.79 1.43 1.91
N SER A 61 8.12 2.50 2.37
CA SER A 61 8.51 3.19 3.59
C SER A 61 8.32 2.29 4.82
N ALA A 62 9.41 1.94 5.49
CA ALA A 62 9.38 1.25 6.78
C ALA A 62 8.58 1.99 7.87
N LYS A 63 8.39 3.31 7.77
CA LYS A 63 7.50 4.06 8.69
C LYS A 63 6.01 3.70 8.50
N VAL A 64 5.61 3.26 7.30
CA VAL A 64 4.25 2.79 7.01
C VAL A 64 4.16 1.32 7.40
N TRP A 65 5.14 0.54 6.93
CA TRP A 65 5.29 -0.88 7.17
C TRP A 65 6.19 -1.14 8.37
N SER A 66 5.82 -0.60 9.54
CA SER A 66 6.71 -0.59 10.71
C SER A 66 6.67 -1.89 11.52
N ARG A 67 5.76 -2.81 11.18
CA ARG A 67 5.42 -3.98 11.98
C ARG A 67 5.81 -5.25 11.23
N PRO A 68 6.62 -6.16 11.82
CA PRO A 68 7.04 -7.38 11.15
C PRO A 68 5.88 -8.22 10.62
N GLU A 69 4.77 -8.27 11.36
CA GLU A 69 3.53 -8.98 10.99
C GLU A 69 2.83 -8.42 9.74
N TYR A 70 3.25 -7.26 9.22
CA TYR A 70 2.74 -6.73 7.96
C TYR A 70 3.50 -7.25 6.76
N HIS A 71 4.46 -8.14 6.94
CA HIS A 71 5.35 -8.57 5.88
C HIS A 71 5.21 -10.06 5.57
N ILE A 72 5.35 -10.41 4.28
CA ILE A 72 5.45 -11.80 3.81
C ILE A 72 6.65 -12.50 4.47
N TRP A 73 7.72 -11.73 4.69
CA TRP A 73 8.95 -12.18 5.31
C TRP A 73 9.32 -11.34 6.54
N PRO A 74 8.68 -11.56 7.70
CA PRO A 74 8.90 -10.77 8.92
C PRO A 74 10.36 -10.81 9.41
N MET A 75 11.06 -11.93 9.23
CA MET A 75 12.46 -12.05 9.65
C MET A 75 13.39 -11.17 8.83
N TYR A 76 13.24 -11.14 7.51
CA TYR A 76 13.99 -10.24 6.63
C TYR A 76 13.69 -8.75 6.94
N PHE A 77 12.46 -8.43 7.36
CA PHE A 77 12.16 -7.08 7.84
C PHE A 77 12.91 -6.76 9.14
N LYS A 78 12.95 -7.70 10.10
CA LYS A 78 13.65 -7.52 11.39
C LYS A 78 15.16 -7.43 11.24
N GLU A 79 15.74 -8.29 10.41
CA GLU A 79 17.19 -8.46 10.27
C GLU A 79 17.78 -7.44 9.28
N ASP A 80 17.11 -7.22 8.14
CA ASP A 80 17.66 -6.44 7.03
C ASP A 80 16.87 -5.16 6.72
N GLY A 81 15.77 -4.90 7.45
CA GLY A 81 14.87 -3.78 7.16
C GLY A 81 14.08 -3.94 5.85
N ARG A 82 14.07 -5.14 5.25
CA ARG A 82 13.41 -5.39 3.97
C ARG A 82 11.89 -5.25 4.09
N VAL A 83 11.33 -4.29 3.37
CA VAL A 83 9.88 -4.07 3.29
C VAL A 83 9.27 -4.91 2.17
N ALA A 84 8.51 -5.94 2.54
CA ALA A 84 7.70 -6.77 1.64
C ALA A 84 6.27 -6.98 2.21
N PRO A 85 5.36 -6.00 2.04
CA PRO A 85 4.05 -6.02 2.70
C PRO A 85 3.15 -7.18 2.27
N LEU A 86 2.31 -7.67 3.19
CA LEU A 86 1.21 -8.59 2.90
C LEU A 86 0.23 -7.97 1.90
N HIS A 87 -0.53 -8.82 1.20
CA HIS A 87 -1.58 -8.35 0.33
C HIS A 87 -2.65 -7.59 1.12
N ARG A 88 -3.39 -6.70 0.46
CA ARG A 88 -4.46 -5.92 1.09
C ARG A 88 -5.82 -6.47 0.68
N PRO A 89 -6.79 -6.59 1.61
CA PRO A 89 -8.14 -7.06 1.29
C PRO A 89 -8.95 -6.00 0.51
N SER A 90 -8.47 -4.75 0.44
CA SER A 90 -9.16 -3.61 -0.18
C SER A 90 -8.26 -2.84 -1.14
N LYS A 91 -8.86 -2.04 -2.04
CA LYS A 91 -8.14 -1.32 -3.09
C LYS A 91 -7.38 -0.12 -2.52
N CYS A 92 -6.26 0.23 -3.16
CA CYS A 92 -5.52 1.45 -2.85
C CYS A 92 -6.41 2.68 -3.10
N PRO A 93 -6.40 3.72 -2.25
CA PRO A 93 -7.18 4.94 -2.48
C PRO A 93 -6.84 5.68 -3.79
N LEU A 94 -5.62 5.49 -4.31
CA LEU A 94 -5.18 6.04 -5.60
C LEU A 94 -5.62 5.20 -6.81
N ASP A 95 -6.37 4.11 -6.62
CA ASP A 95 -6.86 3.28 -7.71
C ASP A 95 -8.06 3.95 -8.42
N ALA A 96 -7.80 4.50 -9.61
CA ALA A 96 -8.72 5.28 -10.43
C ALA A 96 -9.79 4.45 -11.18
N ARG A 97 -9.86 3.14 -10.97
CA ARG A 97 -10.71 2.24 -11.77
C ARG A 97 -12.17 2.71 -11.87
N LYS A 98 -12.57 3.14 -13.09
CA LYS A 98 -13.88 2.79 -13.67
C LYS A 98 -13.70 1.47 -14.44
N LYS A 99 -14.71 0.57 -14.44
CA LYS A 99 -14.63 -0.81 -14.95
C LYS A 99 -13.73 -0.99 -16.21
N GLY A 100 -12.86 -2.01 -16.23
CA GLY A 100 -12.26 -2.58 -17.46
C GLY A 100 -10.74 -2.44 -17.68
N ALA A 101 -10.24 -3.37 -18.52
CA ALA A 101 -8.96 -3.45 -19.24
C ALA A 101 -7.67 -3.99 -18.55
N MET A 102 -6.86 -3.20 -17.84
CA MET A 102 -5.46 -3.62 -17.55
C MET A 102 -5.26 -4.25 -16.16
N LEU A 103 -4.55 -5.38 -16.04
CA LEU A 103 -4.17 -5.97 -14.73
C LEU A 103 -2.97 -5.22 -14.14
N GLY A 104 -2.99 -4.97 -12.82
CA GLY A 104 -1.90 -4.27 -12.11
C GLY A 104 -2.27 -2.89 -11.57
N CYS A 105 -1.69 -2.53 -10.41
CA CYS A 105 -2.00 -1.28 -9.72
C CYS A 105 -1.43 -0.04 -10.41
N PHE A 106 -0.30 -0.18 -11.12
CA PHE A 106 0.36 0.91 -11.84
C PHE A 106 -0.56 1.57 -12.88
N TYR A 107 -1.12 0.76 -13.79
CA TYR A 107 -1.96 1.22 -14.90
C TYR A 107 -3.28 1.89 -14.47
N LYS A 108 -3.56 1.90 -13.17
CA LYS A 108 -4.78 2.40 -12.57
C LYS A 108 -4.50 3.41 -11.47
N CYS A 109 -3.24 3.69 -11.16
CA CYS A 109 -2.88 4.62 -10.09
C CYS A 109 -3.03 6.06 -10.60
N LEU A 110 -3.82 6.88 -9.91
CA LEU A 110 -3.96 8.32 -10.22
C LEU A 110 -2.63 9.07 -10.22
N ALA A 111 -1.63 8.58 -9.51
CA ALA A 111 -0.30 9.20 -9.49
C ALA A 111 0.53 8.85 -10.74
N PHE A 112 0.38 7.64 -11.30
CA PHE A 112 1.13 7.20 -12.49
C PHE A 112 0.37 7.45 -13.79
N GLN A 113 -0.94 7.32 -13.76
CA GLN A 113 -1.84 7.43 -14.92
C GLN A 113 -2.96 8.43 -14.61
N PRO A 114 -2.63 9.71 -14.30
CA PRO A 114 -3.66 10.73 -14.08
C PRO A 114 -4.48 10.94 -15.35
N PRO A 115 -5.81 11.17 -15.24
CA PRO A 115 -6.61 11.60 -16.39
C PRO A 115 -6.04 12.86 -17.04
N LYS A 116 -6.30 13.05 -18.34
CA LYS A 116 -5.84 14.25 -19.06
C LYS A 116 -6.36 15.53 -18.37
N GLY A 117 -5.46 16.44 -18.05
CA GLY A 117 -5.78 17.70 -17.36
C GLY A 117 -5.98 17.57 -15.85
N PHE A 118 -5.79 16.38 -15.28
CA PHE A 118 -5.84 16.17 -13.83
C PHE A 118 -4.45 16.25 -13.23
N VAL A 119 -4.33 16.97 -12.11
CA VAL A 119 -3.13 17.00 -11.28
C VAL A 119 -3.49 16.44 -9.91
N LEU A 120 -2.80 15.39 -9.48
CA LEU A 120 -3.00 14.80 -8.17
C LEU A 120 -2.42 15.75 -7.11
N THR A 121 -3.28 16.46 -6.40
CA THR A 121 -2.87 17.37 -5.32
C THR A 121 -2.83 16.65 -3.97
N ARG A 122 -2.15 17.25 -3.00
CA ARG A 122 -2.13 16.78 -1.61
C ARG A 122 -3.55 16.70 -1.05
N ASP A 123 -4.32 17.77 -1.19
CA ASP A 123 -5.68 17.86 -0.64
C ASP A 123 -6.61 16.83 -1.27
N HIS A 124 -6.53 16.64 -2.59
CA HIS A 124 -7.29 15.61 -3.28
C HIS A 124 -6.93 14.23 -2.75
N THR A 125 -5.63 13.96 -2.57
CA THR A 125 -5.17 12.67 -2.07
C THR A 125 -5.64 12.43 -0.63
N LEU A 126 -5.56 13.42 0.24
CA LEU A 126 -6.09 13.33 1.60
C LEU A 126 -7.60 13.04 1.61
N GLN A 127 -8.37 13.63 0.71
CA GLN A 127 -9.79 13.33 0.56
C GLN A 127 -10.05 11.88 0.14
N LEU A 128 -9.25 11.32 -0.77
CA LEU A 128 -9.34 9.90 -1.17
C LEU A 128 -9.08 8.97 0.02
N TYR A 129 -8.02 9.24 0.79
CA TYR A 129 -7.70 8.47 1.99
C TYR A 129 -8.79 8.58 3.06
N ASN A 130 -9.24 9.80 3.38
CA ASN A 130 -10.32 10.03 4.34
C ASN A 130 -11.59 9.27 3.92
N THR A 131 -11.95 9.32 2.64
CA THR A 131 -13.13 8.61 2.11
C THR A 131 -13.01 7.09 2.29
N GLU A 132 -11.84 6.51 2.00
CA GLU A 132 -11.64 5.07 2.14
C GLU A 132 -11.61 4.63 3.62
N ILE A 133 -10.95 5.41 4.47
CA ILE A 133 -10.96 5.21 5.93
C ILE A 133 -12.40 5.19 6.46
N GLU A 134 -13.23 6.16 6.06
CA GLU A 134 -14.62 6.23 6.52
C GLU A 134 -15.48 5.07 5.98
N LYS A 135 -15.27 4.63 4.73
CA LYS A 135 -15.91 3.41 4.20
C LYS A 135 -15.53 2.17 5.01
N LEU A 136 -14.25 2.05 5.36
CA LEU A 136 -13.71 0.96 6.18
C LEU A 136 -13.99 1.09 7.67
N LYS A 137 -14.60 2.17 8.15
CA LYS A 137 -15.22 2.20 9.47
C LYS A 137 -16.68 1.75 9.38
N ARG A 138 -17.44 2.30 8.44
CA ARG A 138 -18.89 2.03 8.28
C ARG A 138 -19.23 0.57 8.00
N LYS A 139 -18.44 -0.15 7.20
CA LYS A 139 -18.66 -1.59 6.93
C LYS A 139 -18.47 -2.50 8.16
N GLY A 140 -18.07 -1.95 9.31
CA GLY A 140 -17.70 -2.69 10.52
C GLY A 140 -18.76 -2.58 11.61
N GLY A 141 -19.74 -1.68 11.45
CA GLY A 141 -20.88 -1.50 12.35
C GLY A 141 -22.11 -2.31 11.98
N LYS A 142 -21.97 -3.31 11.11
CA LYS A 142 -23.00 -4.36 10.89
C LYS A 142 -22.40 -5.66 11.39
N GLN A 143 -22.52 -5.90 12.69
CA GLN A 143 -22.48 -7.24 13.28
C GLN A 143 -23.92 -7.72 13.40
#